data_AF-A0A3S1M1I7-F1
#
_entry.id   AF-A0A3S1M1I7-F1
#
_cell.length_a   1.000
_cell.length_b   1.000
_cell.length_c   1.000
_cell.angle_alpha   90.00
_cell.angle_beta   90.00
_cell.angle_gamma   90.00
#
_symmetry.space_group_name_H-M   'P 1'
#
loop_
_entity.id
_entity.type
_entity.pdbx_description
1 polymer ?
#
loop_
_entity_poly.entity_id
_entity_poly.type
_entity_poly.pdbx_seq_one_letter_code
_entity_poly.pdbx_strand_id
1 'polypeptide(L)'
;MMEATCVYEHWRPDTNVCFYVGKGPLRRSRDMGVSAGCRTAAHGAVQQEPKAKGLSVEVRIVAVGLDEIESLRFEMDRISLYGRADLGTGTLVNRTNGGSGTSGMRHTDASRAKLSAHFNPLGKPPRNTRLEPRTEYQAKLAAKRRRDQLSAKRQTRWIKPC
;
A
#
# COMPACT_ATOMS: atom_id res chain seq x y z
N MET A 1 20.53 -12.98 -9.37
CA MET A 1 19.93 -12.48 -10.61
C MET A 1 19.32 -11.13 -10.31
N MET A 2 19.72 -10.06 -11.02
CA MET A 2 19.05 -8.76 -10.90
C MET A 2 17.66 -8.92 -11.50
N GLU A 3 16.63 -8.55 -10.74
CA GLU A 3 15.26 -8.58 -11.25
C GLU A 3 15.11 -7.42 -12.25
N ALA A 4 14.88 -7.76 -13.52
CA ALA A 4 14.62 -6.78 -14.56
C ALA A 4 13.37 -5.95 -14.19
N THR A 5 13.54 -4.64 -14.06
CA THR A 5 12.45 -3.72 -13.78
C THR A 5 11.97 -3.03 -15.05
N CYS A 6 10.75 -2.50 -15.01
CA CYS A 6 10.18 -1.69 -16.06
C CYS A 6 9.69 -0.36 -15.49
N VAL A 7 9.73 0.68 -16.34
CA VAL A 7 9.08 1.95 -16.08
C VAL A 7 7.82 2.02 -16.93
N TYR A 8 6.73 2.40 -16.29
CA TYR A 8 5.41 2.38 -16.85
C TYR A 8 4.64 3.66 -16.52
N GLU A 9 3.71 3.98 -17.41
CA GLU A 9 2.85 5.15 -17.33
C GLU A 9 1.39 4.70 -17.40
N HIS A 10 0.53 5.40 -16.65
CA HIS A 10 -0.91 5.22 -16.75
C HIS A 10 -1.54 6.42 -17.42
N TRP A 11 -2.38 6.13 -18.39
CA TRP A 11 -2.98 7.09 -19.29
C TRP A 11 -4.50 7.02 -19.22
N ARG A 12 -5.12 8.19 -19.16
CA ARG A 12 -6.55 8.33 -19.34
C ARG A 12 -6.87 8.24 -20.83
N PRO A 13 -7.60 7.22 -21.32
CA PRO A 13 -7.91 7.11 -22.74
C PRO A 13 -8.89 8.20 -23.22
N ASP A 14 -9.69 8.77 -22.32
CA ASP A 14 -10.71 9.76 -22.67
C ASP A 14 -10.13 11.16 -22.91
N THR A 15 -9.07 11.50 -22.18
CA THR A 15 -8.38 12.80 -22.27
C THR A 15 -7.00 12.70 -22.90
N ASN A 16 -6.52 11.47 -23.13
CA ASN A 16 -5.16 11.15 -23.56
C ASN A 16 -4.08 11.83 -22.68
N VAL A 17 -4.32 11.86 -21.37
CA VAL A 17 -3.42 12.47 -20.38
C VAL A 17 -2.73 11.40 -19.55
N CYS A 18 -1.40 11.49 -19.45
CA CYS A 18 -0.63 10.73 -18.47
C CYS A 18 -0.91 11.28 -17.08
N PHE A 19 -1.34 10.42 -16.15
CA PHE A 19 -1.66 10.85 -14.79
C PHE A 19 -0.84 10.13 -13.72
N TYR A 20 -0.04 9.13 -14.09
CA TYR A 20 0.82 8.42 -13.14
C TYR A 20 2.02 7.82 -13.85
N VAL A 21 3.18 7.90 -13.20
CA VAL A 21 4.42 7.22 -13.58
C VAL A 21 4.84 6.30 -12.45
N GLY A 22 5.30 5.09 -12.75
CA GLY A 22 5.88 4.22 -11.74
C GLY A 22 6.93 3.28 -12.28
N LYS A 23 7.73 2.71 -11.37
CA LYS A 23 8.66 1.62 -11.68
C LYS A 23 8.35 0.33 -10.92
N GLY A 24 8.78 -0.80 -11.49
CA GLY A 24 8.72 -2.10 -10.83
C GLY A 24 8.66 -3.26 -11.81
N PRO A 25 8.37 -4.48 -11.36
CA PRO A 25 8.18 -5.61 -12.27
C PRO A 25 6.95 -5.40 -13.16
N LEU A 26 6.91 -6.02 -14.35
CA LEU A 26 5.79 -5.91 -15.31
C LEU A 26 4.42 -6.24 -14.68
N ARG A 27 4.37 -7.14 -13.69
CA ARG A 27 3.13 -7.43 -12.96
C ARG A 27 2.58 -6.18 -12.24
N ARG A 28 3.45 -5.30 -11.74
CA ARG A 28 3.07 -4.08 -11.00
C ARG A 28 2.47 -3.02 -11.91
N SER A 29 2.88 -2.94 -13.18
CA SER A 29 2.34 -1.96 -14.12
C SER A 29 0.85 -2.16 -14.40
N ARG A 30 0.39 -3.42 -14.35
CA ARG A 30 -1.03 -3.79 -14.55
C ARG A 30 -1.85 -3.79 -13.27
N ASP A 31 -1.19 -3.69 -12.11
CA ASP A 31 -1.91 -3.52 -10.86
C ASP A 31 -2.60 -2.15 -10.91
N MET A 32 -3.92 -2.09 -10.76
CA MET A 32 -4.68 -0.82 -10.74
C MET A 32 -5.32 -0.57 -9.38
N GLY A 33 -5.03 -1.44 -8.40
CA GLY A 33 -5.60 -1.40 -7.07
C GLY A 33 -4.98 -0.32 -6.19
N VAL A 34 -5.77 0.17 -5.24
CA VAL A 34 -5.35 1.07 -4.15
C VAL A 34 -4.92 0.23 -2.91
N SER A 35 -4.97 -1.09 -2.98
CA SER A 35 -4.68 -1.96 -1.83
C SER A 35 -3.19 -2.01 -1.51
N ALA A 36 -2.89 -1.83 -0.21
CA ALA A 36 -1.59 -2.04 0.43
C ALA A 36 -0.43 -1.13 -0.03
N GLY A 37 -0.63 0.19 0.01
CA GLY A 37 0.48 1.16 0.05
C GLY A 37 1.20 1.42 -1.27
N CYS A 38 0.76 0.79 -2.36
CA CYS A 38 1.40 0.96 -3.67
C CYS A 38 0.97 2.23 -4.41
N ARG A 39 -0.25 2.75 -4.19
CA ARG A 39 -0.83 3.91 -4.89
C ARG A 39 -1.76 4.72 -4.00
N THR A 40 -1.94 5.99 -4.33
CA THR A 40 -2.66 6.98 -3.51
C THR A 40 -4.16 6.98 -3.80
N ALA A 41 -4.97 7.49 -2.88
CA ALA A 41 -6.41 7.66 -3.11
C ALA A 41 -6.71 8.50 -4.37
N ALA A 42 -5.84 9.48 -4.69
CA ALA A 42 -5.93 10.28 -5.91
C ALA A 42 -5.81 9.42 -7.18
N HIS A 43 -4.95 8.41 -7.18
CA HIS A 43 -4.84 7.46 -8.29
C HIS A 43 -6.14 6.69 -8.51
N GLY A 44 -6.78 6.24 -7.42
CA GLY A 44 -8.09 5.57 -7.48
C GLY A 44 -9.19 6.50 -7.98
N ALA A 45 -9.20 7.76 -7.55
CA ALA A 45 -10.20 8.76 -7.94
C ALA A 45 -10.15 9.06 -9.45
N VAL A 46 -8.96 9.24 -10.02
CA VAL A 46 -8.79 9.53 -11.46
C VAL A 46 -9.31 8.38 -12.35
N GLN A 47 -9.38 7.15 -11.83
CA GLN A 47 -9.91 6.01 -12.57
C GLN A 47 -11.45 5.99 -12.66
N GLN A 48 -12.17 6.71 -11.79
CA GLN A 48 -13.63 6.59 -11.69
C GLN A 48 -14.34 7.15 -12.91
N GLU A 49 -13.89 8.30 -13.43
CA GLU A 49 -14.49 8.92 -14.60
C GLU A 49 -14.37 8.06 -15.88
N PRO A 50 -13.17 7.55 -16.27
CA PRO A 50 -13.06 6.61 -17.38
C PRO A 50 -13.92 5.37 -17.17
N LYS A 51 -13.92 4.78 -15.97
CA LYS A 51 -14.71 3.57 -15.67
C LYS A 51 -16.21 3.81 -15.84
N ALA A 52 -16.71 4.96 -15.41
CA ALA A 52 -18.12 5.33 -15.60
C ALA A 52 -18.52 5.42 -17.09
N LYS A 53 -17.56 5.75 -17.96
CA LYS A 53 -17.72 5.76 -19.43
C LYS A 53 -17.47 4.39 -20.08
N GLY A 54 -17.25 3.33 -19.30
CA GLY A 54 -16.89 2.00 -19.81
C GLY A 54 -15.44 1.89 -20.32
N LEU A 55 -14.60 2.88 -20.02
CA LEU A 55 -13.19 2.91 -20.42
C LEU A 55 -12.29 2.39 -19.29
N SER A 56 -11.24 1.68 -19.68
CA SER A 56 -10.18 1.25 -18.77
C SER A 56 -8.93 2.09 -18.97
N VAL A 57 -8.17 2.30 -17.90
CA VAL A 57 -6.91 3.04 -18.00
C VAL A 57 -5.92 2.29 -18.87
N GLU A 58 -5.29 3.01 -19.78
CA GLU A 58 -4.25 2.49 -20.66
C GLU A 58 -2.91 2.47 -19.91
N VAL A 59 -2.19 1.34 -20.00
CA VAL A 59 -0.86 1.19 -19.39
C VAL A 59 0.17 1.16 -20.51
N ARG A 60 1.07 2.14 -20.52
CA ARG A 60 2.19 2.21 -21.48
C ARG A 60 3.49 1.84 -20.78
N ILE A 61 4.23 0.90 -21.35
CA ILE A 61 5.56 0.53 -20.86
C ILE A 61 6.58 1.33 -21.64
N VAL A 62 7.33 2.19 -20.95
CA VAL A 62 8.27 3.13 -21.58
C VAL A 62 9.66 2.52 -21.67
N ALA A 63 10.05 1.73 -20.68
CA ALA A 63 11.32 1.02 -20.66
C ALA A 63 11.18 -0.31 -19.90
N VAL A 64 11.93 -1.32 -20.33
CA VAL A 64 12.00 -2.67 -19.72
C VAL A 64 13.44 -3.12 -19.63
N GLY A 65 13.74 -4.03 -18.69
CA GLY A 65 15.07 -4.60 -18.55
C GLY A 65 16.07 -3.68 -17.85
N LEU A 66 15.59 -2.62 -17.21
CA LEU A 66 16.43 -1.66 -16.50
C LEU A 66 16.83 -2.22 -15.13
N ASP A 67 18.03 -1.86 -14.69
CA ASP A 67 18.42 -2.07 -13.30
C ASP A 67 17.66 -1.11 -12.35
N GLU A 68 17.86 -1.27 -11.04
CA GLU A 68 17.15 -0.47 -10.04
C GLU A 68 17.52 1.02 -10.08
N ILE A 69 18.77 1.35 -10.42
CA ILE A 69 19.27 2.74 -10.46
C ILE A 69 18.79 3.41 -11.75
N GLU A 70 18.89 2.72 -12.88
CA GLU A 70 18.43 3.18 -14.18
C GLU A 70 16.91 3.40 -14.18
N SER A 71 16.14 2.41 -13.70
CA SER A 71 14.69 2.55 -13.60
C SER A 71 14.26 3.67 -12.66
N LEU A 72 15.02 3.89 -11.58
CA LEU A 72 14.78 5.00 -10.67
C LEU A 72 15.03 6.36 -11.34
N ARG A 73 16.17 6.52 -12.01
CA ARG A 73 16.49 7.76 -12.73
C ARG A 73 15.44 8.05 -13.80
N PHE A 74 15.07 7.03 -14.57
CA PHE A 74 14.08 7.15 -15.63
C PHE A 74 12.69 7.49 -15.08
N GLU A 75 12.29 6.93 -13.94
CA GLU A 75 11.06 7.32 -13.23
C GLU A 75 11.10 8.80 -12.81
N MET A 76 12.20 9.26 -12.21
CA MET A 76 12.37 10.66 -11.79
C MET A 76 12.30 11.62 -12.99
N ASP A 77 13.00 11.30 -14.09
CA ASP A 77 13.00 12.09 -15.31
C ASP A 77 11.58 12.19 -15.89
N ARG A 78 10.85 11.07 -15.93
CA ARG A 78 9.46 11.05 -16.39
C ARG A 78 8.53 11.87 -15.52
N ILE A 79 8.70 11.83 -14.19
CA ILE A 79 7.91 12.63 -13.26
C ILE A 79 8.20 14.13 -13.45
N SER A 80 9.48 14.48 -13.62
CA SER A 80 9.89 15.86 -13.87
C SER A 80 9.34 16.39 -15.19
N LEU A 81 9.27 15.55 -16.24
CA LEU A 81 8.79 15.96 -17.55
C LEU A 81 7.27 16.20 -17.59
N TYR A 82 6.46 15.37 -16.93
CA TYR A 82 5.00 15.59 -16.91
C TYR A 82 4.55 16.57 -15.83
N GLY A 83 5.32 16.72 -14.75
CA GLY A 83 4.97 17.57 -13.61
C GLY A 83 3.88 16.97 -12.71
N ARG A 84 3.86 17.42 -11.45
CA ARG A 84 2.94 16.93 -10.42
C ARG A 84 1.76 17.87 -10.22
N ALA A 85 0.57 17.29 -10.10
CA ALA A 85 -0.67 18.02 -9.89
C ALA A 85 -0.71 18.73 -8.54
N ASP A 86 -0.16 18.14 -7.48
CA ASP A 86 -0.17 18.74 -6.14
C ASP A 86 0.79 19.93 -6.00
N LEU A 87 1.80 20.02 -6.87
CA LEU A 87 2.68 21.18 -6.98
C LEU A 87 2.19 22.19 -8.03
N GLY A 88 1.07 21.93 -8.71
CA GLY A 88 0.57 22.77 -9.79
C GLY A 88 1.46 22.78 -11.04
N THR A 89 2.37 21.81 -11.18
CA THR A 89 3.36 21.76 -12.27
C THR A 89 2.96 20.83 -13.41
N GLY A 90 1.90 20.03 -13.24
CA GLY A 90 1.49 19.07 -14.25
C GLY A 90 0.33 18.18 -13.85
N THR A 91 0.25 16.99 -14.47
CA THR A 91 -0.93 16.12 -14.44
C THR A 91 -0.76 14.89 -13.54
N LEU A 92 0.44 14.65 -13.01
CA LEU A 92 0.71 13.43 -12.26
C LEU A 92 0.14 13.46 -10.84
N VAL A 93 -0.49 12.35 -10.44
CA VAL A 93 -0.97 12.11 -9.07
C VAL A 93 0.10 11.48 -8.15
N ASN A 94 1.33 11.39 -8.64
CA ASN A 94 2.51 11.00 -7.87
C ASN A 94 2.70 11.96 -6.69
N ARG A 95 2.97 11.42 -5.49
CA ARG A 95 3.20 12.23 -4.26
C ARG A 95 4.66 12.51 -3.96
N THR A 96 5.57 11.97 -4.75
CA THR A 96 7.02 12.14 -4.60
C THR A 96 7.61 12.38 -5.98
N ASN A 97 8.82 12.95 -6.03
CA ASN A 97 9.54 13.18 -7.28
C ASN A 97 10.22 11.90 -7.81
N GLY A 98 9.88 10.73 -7.26
CA GLY A 98 10.68 9.50 -7.38
C GLY A 98 11.74 9.41 -6.29
N GLY A 99 12.33 8.23 -6.08
CA GLY A 99 13.44 8.03 -5.13
C GLY A 99 13.09 7.83 -3.67
N SER A 100 11.91 8.26 -3.22
CA SER A 100 11.45 8.08 -1.82
C SER A 100 10.61 6.81 -1.57
N GLY A 101 10.51 5.91 -2.55
CA GLY A 101 9.75 4.67 -2.40
C GLY A 101 10.46 3.68 -1.47
N THR A 102 9.70 2.96 -0.65
CA THR A 102 10.17 1.79 0.12
C THR A 102 10.46 0.56 -0.77
N SER A 103 10.68 0.77 -2.07
CA SER A 103 10.99 -0.26 -3.05
C SER A 103 12.18 -1.09 -2.56
N GLY A 104 11.98 -2.38 -2.31
CA GLY A 104 13.03 -3.27 -1.80
C GLY A 104 13.22 -3.27 -0.27
N MET A 105 12.53 -2.40 0.48
CA MET A 105 12.62 -2.40 1.94
C MET A 105 11.89 -3.63 2.52
N ARG A 106 12.66 -4.69 2.81
CA ARG A 106 12.20 -5.84 3.57
C ARG A 106 12.38 -5.55 5.06
N HIS A 107 11.31 -5.58 5.84
CA HIS A 107 11.42 -5.51 7.29
C HIS A 107 12.32 -6.64 7.80
N THR A 108 13.24 -6.32 8.70
CA THR A 108 14.03 -7.31 9.44
C THR A 108 13.10 -8.25 10.22
N ASP A 109 13.57 -9.45 10.54
CA ASP A 109 12.76 -10.42 11.30
C ASP A 109 12.37 -9.85 12.68
N ALA A 110 13.27 -9.10 13.32
CA ALA A 110 12.99 -8.38 14.56
C ALA A 110 11.86 -7.34 14.40
N SER A 111 11.90 -6.52 13.34
CA SER A 111 10.85 -5.53 13.08
C SER A 111 9.53 -6.21 12.72
N ARG A 112 9.56 -7.30 11.95
CA ARG A 112 8.38 -8.10 11.62
C ARG A 112 7.75 -8.74 12.85
N ALA A 113 8.57 -9.24 13.77
CA ALA A 113 8.12 -9.80 15.05
C ALA A 113 7.48 -8.73 15.94
N LYS A 114 8.08 -7.54 16.04
CA LYS A 114 7.49 -6.39 16.77
C LYS A 114 6.14 -5.97 16.19
N LEU A 115 6.05 -5.84 14.87
CA LEU A 115 4.78 -5.53 14.18
C LEU A 115 3.75 -6.63 14.41
N SER A 116 4.14 -7.91 14.31
CA SER A 116 3.26 -9.04 14.58
C SER A 116 2.75 -9.04 16.03
N ALA A 117 3.62 -8.80 17.01
CA ALA A 117 3.23 -8.71 18.41
C ALA A 117 2.30 -7.52 18.70
N HIS A 118 2.50 -6.39 18.00
CA HIS A 118 1.66 -5.21 18.15
C HIS A 118 0.27 -5.40 17.52
N PHE A 119 0.20 -5.85 16.27
CA PHE A 119 -1.06 -5.97 15.51
C PHE A 119 -1.80 -7.29 15.73
N ASN A 120 -1.08 -8.33 16.15
CA ASN A 120 -1.62 -9.65 16.47
C ASN A 120 -1.14 -10.13 17.85
N PRO A 121 -1.46 -9.39 18.94
CA PRO A 121 -0.91 -9.65 20.27
C PRO A 121 -1.32 -10.99 20.88
N LEU A 122 -2.39 -11.60 20.35
CA LEU A 122 -2.90 -12.91 20.79
C LEU A 122 -2.43 -14.06 19.89
N GLY A 123 -1.68 -13.78 18.82
CA GLY A 123 -1.20 -14.80 17.88
C GLY A 123 -2.35 -15.48 17.13
N LYS A 124 -3.32 -14.72 16.62
CA LYS A 124 -4.43 -15.26 15.84
C LYS A 124 -3.91 -16.08 14.66
N PRO A 125 -4.31 -17.36 14.54
CA PRO A 125 -3.87 -18.20 13.45
C PRO A 125 -4.45 -17.76 12.10
N PRO A 126 -3.79 -18.08 10.97
CA PRO A 126 -4.33 -17.83 9.64
C PRO A 126 -5.71 -18.46 9.45
N ARG A 127 -6.54 -17.87 8.58
CA ARG A 127 -7.89 -18.38 8.32
C ARG A 127 -7.94 -19.82 7.77
N ASN A 128 -6.84 -20.32 7.19
CA ASN A 128 -6.78 -21.63 6.54
C ASN A 128 -6.13 -22.74 7.39
N THR A 129 -5.67 -22.46 8.62
CA THR A 129 -5.04 -23.50 9.46
C THR A 129 -6.10 -24.36 10.16
N ARG A 130 -6.00 -25.69 10.03
CA ARG A 130 -6.89 -26.67 10.65
C ARG A 130 -6.88 -26.57 12.18
N LEU A 131 -8.04 -26.19 12.73
CA LEU A 131 -8.67 -26.41 14.05
C LEU A 131 -7.86 -26.44 15.36
N GLU A 132 -6.62 -26.92 15.43
CA GLU A 132 -5.85 -27.05 16.67
C GLU A 132 -5.41 -25.72 17.31
N PRO A 133 -5.03 -24.65 16.56
CA PRO A 133 -4.68 -23.36 17.17
C PRO A 133 -5.91 -22.55 17.63
N ARG A 134 -7.14 -23.06 17.45
CA ARG A 134 -8.36 -22.32 17.77
C ARG A 134 -8.65 -22.34 19.27
N THR A 135 -8.38 -23.45 19.97
CA THR A 135 -8.70 -23.61 21.41
C THR A 135 -7.85 -22.69 22.29
N GLU A 136 -6.53 -22.66 22.10
CA GLU A 136 -5.63 -21.77 22.83
C GLU A 136 -5.92 -20.29 22.55
N TYR A 137 -6.18 -19.94 21.29
CA TYR A 137 -6.55 -18.57 20.92
C TYR A 137 -7.87 -18.15 21.59
N GLN A 138 -8.86 -19.03 21.64
CA GLN A 138 -10.14 -18.79 22.33
C GLN A 138 -9.93 -18.60 23.83
N ALA A 139 -9.05 -19.39 24.46
CA ALA A 139 -8.69 -19.24 25.86
C ALA A 139 -7.99 -17.89 26.13
N LYS A 140 -7.03 -17.50 25.29
CA LYS A 140 -6.34 -16.19 25.35
C LYS A 140 -7.32 -15.03 25.18
N LEU A 141 -8.28 -15.16 24.25
CA LEU A 141 -9.33 -14.17 24.02
C LEU A 141 -10.27 -14.04 25.23
N ALA A 142 -10.68 -15.16 25.82
CA ALA A 142 -11.50 -15.19 27.04
C ALA A 142 -10.78 -14.59 28.25
N ALA A 143 -9.47 -14.82 28.39
CA ALA A 143 -8.64 -14.21 29.42
C ALA A 143 -8.52 -12.68 29.24
N LYS A 144 -8.30 -12.22 28.01
CA LYS A 144 -8.28 -10.78 27.68
C LYS A 144 -9.62 -10.12 28.04
N ARG A 145 -10.74 -10.70 27.60
CA ARG A 145 -12.09 -10.18 27.91
C ARG A 145 -12.33 -10.05 29.42
N ARG A 146 -11.95 -11.07 30.21
CA ARG A 146 -12.06 -11.02 31.67
C ARG A 146 -11.22 -9.91 32.28
N ARG A 147 -9.98 -9.72 31.80
CA ARG A 147 -9.10 -8.64 32.25
C ARG A 147 -9.68 -7.25 31.94
N ASP A 148 -10.19 -7.06 30.72
CA ASP A 148 -10.79 -5.81 30.28
C ASP A 148 -12.04 -5.47 31.12
N GLN A 149 -12.88 -6.46 31.43
CA GLN A 149 -14.03 -6.30 32.32
C GLN A 149 -13.64 -5.91 33.75
N LEU A 150 -12.61 -6.55 34.32
CA LEU A 150 -12.09 -6.23 35.65
C LEU A 150 -11.47 -4.82 35.68
N SER A 151 -10.77 -4.42 34.60
CA SER A 151 -10.20 -3.08 34.45
C SER A 151 -11.29 -2.01 34.38
N ALA A 152 -12.35 -2.25 33.59
CA ALA A 152 -13.48 -1.34 33.47
C ALA A 152 -14.22 -1.15 34.81
N LYS A 153 -14.47 -2.26 35.54
CA LYS A 153 -15.06 -2.22 36.89
C LYS A 153 -14.19 -1.49 37.92
N ARG A 154 -12.86 -1.60 37.78
CA ARG A 154 -11.92 -0.83 38.62
C ARG A 154 -12.00 0.67 38.32
N GLN A 155 -12.06 1.08 37.06
CA GLN A 155 -12.16 2.50 36.68
C GLN A 155 -13.46 3.15 37.13
N THR A 156 -14.61 2.47 37.02
CA THR A 156 -15.90 3.01 37.48
C THR A 156 -15.99 3.16 39.00
N ARG A 157 -15.18 2.43 39.77
CA ARG A 157 -15.11 2.53 41.24
C ARG A 157 -14.44 3.80 41.76
N TRP A 158 -13.65 4.50 40.93
CA TRP A 158 -12.93 5.73 41.31
C TRP A 158 -13.62 7.02 40.86
N ILE A 159 -14.71 6.94 40.09
CA ILE A 159 -15.56 8.08 39.78
C ILE A 159 -16.54 8.23 40.96
N LYS A 160 -16.12 8.97 41.99
CA LYS A 160 -17.04 9.35 43.08
C LYS A 160 -18.04 10.36 42.51
N PRO A 161 -19.37 10.17 42.69
CA PRO A 161 -20.32 11.23 42.41
C PRO A 161 -20.00 12.44 43.30
N CYS A 162 -20.01 13.63 42.69
CA CYS A 162 -19.93 14.92 43.40
C CYS A 162 -21.20 15.16 44.20
#